data_AF-A0A397SBG3-F1
#
_entry.id   AF-A0A397SBG3-F1
#
_cell.length_a   1.000
_cell.length_b   1.000
_cell.length_c   1.000
_cell.angle_alpha   90.00
_cell.angle_beta   90.00
_cell.angle_gamma   90.00
#
_symmetry.space_group_name_H-M   'P 1'
#
loop_
_entity.id
_entity.type
_entity.pdbx_description
1 polymer ?
#
loop_
_entity_poly.entity_id
_entity_poly.type
_entity_poly.pdbx_seq_one_letter_code
_entity_poly.pdbx_strand_id
1 'polypeptide(L)'
;MDFIEEGNLRECLKNNKLSFQEKLQQLFLIAQGLSYIHQQDLVHRDFHSGNILTRKSDDQQILSYITDLGLCKPVGEEDGKEIYGVLPYVAPEVLRKKPYTKESDVYSFGIVAYELLTNVYPYNND
;
A
#
# COMPACT_ATOMS: atom_id res chain seq x y z
N MET A 1 -7.43 17.81 -4.11
CA MET A 1 -6.36 16.86 -3.71
C MET A 1 -5.39 17.69 -2.91
N ASP A 2 -5.28 17.42 -1.61
CA ASP A 2 -4.37 18.18 -0.74
C ASP A 2 -2.93 17.76 -1.05
N PHE A 3 -2.03 18.73 -1.19
CA PHE A 3 -0.62 18.43 -1.39
C PHE A 3 0.01 18.02 -0.06
N ILE A 4 0.72 16.89 -0.04
CA ILE A 4 1.41 16.37 1.13
C ILE A 4 2.92 16.49 0.87
N GLU A 5 3.57 17.42 1.56
CA GLU A 5 4.98 17.79 1.37
C GLU A 5 5.98 16.67 1.67
N GLU A 6 5.58 15.70 2.49
CA GLU A 6 6.49 14.69 3.05
C GLU A 6 6.60 13.42 2.20
N GLY A 7 5.95 13.41 1.03
CA GLY A 7 6.09 12.34 0.07
C GLY A 7 5.38 11.05 0.47
N ASN A 8 5.90 9.93 -0.02
CA ASN A 8 5.33 8.60 0.20
C ASN A 8 6.05 7.80 1.29
N LEU A 9 5.44 6.71 1.73
CA LEU A 9 5.95 5.81 2.77
C LEU A 9 7.35 5.29 2.43
N ARG A 10 7.64 5.02 1.16
CA ARG A 10 8.98 4.59 0.73
C ARG A 10 10.03 5.67 0.97
N GLU A 11 9.73 6.93 0.67
CA GLU A 11 10.61 8.07 0.96
C GLU A 11 10.74 8.30 2.47
N CYS A 12 9.64 8.15 3.21
CA CYS A 12 9.62 8.23 4.66
C CYS A 12 10.59 7.22 5.30
N LEU A 13 10.56 5.95 4.87
CA LEU A 13 11.43 4.89 5.38
C LEU A 13 12.92 5.11 5.07
N LYS A 14 13.24 5.82 3.97
CA LYS A 14 14.62 6.20 3.64
C LYS A 14 15.13 7.35 4.49
N ASN A 15 14.27 8.33 4.76
CA ASN A 15 14.66 9.59 5.40
C ASN A 15 14.52 9.58 6.93
N ASN A 16 13.77 8.62 7.49
CA ASN A 16 13.48 8.57 8.92
C ASN A 16 13.86 7.20 9.52
N LYS A 17 14.29 7.21 10.79
CA LYS A 17 14.47 6.00 11.58
C LYS A 17 13.27 5.81 12.50
N LEU A 18 12.25 5.12 11.99
CA LEU A 18 11.07 4.77 12.78
C LEU A 18 11.41 3.69 13.81
N SER A 19 11.00 3.91 15.05
CA SER A 19 10.97 2.89 16.09
C SER A 19 10.02 1.76 15.71
N PHE A 20 10.17 0.60 16.36
CA PHE A 20 9.27 -0.52 16.14
C PHE A 20 7.81 -0.19 16.47
N GLN A 21 7.57 0.65 17.49
CA GLN A 21 6.23 1.07 17.85
C GLN A 21 5.60 1.99 16.79
N GLU A 22 6.35 2.96 16.28
CA GLU A 22 5.89 3.83 15.17
C GLU A 22 5.60 3.01 13.93
N LYS A 23 6.42 2.00 13.65
CA LYS A 23 6.20 1.05 12.55
C LYS A 23 4.87 0.31 12.70
N LEU A 24 4.58 -0.25 13.87
CA LEU A 24 3.30 -0.91 14.13
C LEU A 24 2.12 0.07 14.01
N GLN A 25 2.29 1.32 14.45
CA GLN A 25 1.27 2.35 14.29
C GLN A 25 0.99 2.66 12.81
N GLN A 26 2.03 2.76 11.97
CA GLN A 26 1.84 2.93 10.52
C GLN A 26 1.08 1.75 9.91
N LEU A 27 1.43 0.51 10.25
CA LEU A 27 0.72 -0.68 9.75
C LEU A 27 -0.76 -0.66 10.14
N PHE A 28 -1.07 -0.23 11.36
CA PHE A 28 -2.44 -0.10 11.83
C PHE A 28 -3.22 0.97 11.06
N LEU A 29 -2.63 2.14 10.80
CA LEU A 29 -3.27 3.20 10.00
C LEU A 29 -3.50 2.76 8.56
N ILE A 30 -2.49 2.14 7.94
CA ILE A 30 -2.55 1.63 6.57
C ILE A 30 -3.62 0.54 6.44
N ALA A 31 -3.67 -0.42 7.38
CA ALA A 31 -4.68 -1.47 7.40
C ALA A 31 -6.11 -0.91 7.56
N GLN A 32 -6.30 0.11 8.39
CA GLN A 32 -7.58 0.80 8.51
C GLN A 32 -8.01 1.46 7.19
N GLY A 33 -7.09 2.16 6.53
CA GLY A 33 -7.37 2.75 5.21
C GLY A 33 -7.76 1.69 4.19
N LEU A 34 -7.03 0.56 4.14
CA LEU A 34 -7.32 -0.50 3.17
C LEU A 34 -8.64 -1.19 3.48
N SER A 35 -8.93 -1.41 4.76
CA SER A 35 -10.23 -1.90 5.23
C SER A 35 -11.37 -0.97 4.83
N TYR A 36 -11.16 0.35 4.86
CA TYR A 36 -12.18 1.30 4.43
C TYR A 36 -12.50 1.17 2.94
N ILE A 37 -11.48 1.01 2.08
CA ILE A 37 -11.66 0.74 0.64
C ILE A 37 -12.45 -0.57 0.45
N HIS A 38 -12.06 -1.63 1.16
CA HIS A 38 -12.72 -2.94 1.07
C HIS A 38 -14.16 -2.92 1.58
N GLN A 39 -14.50 -2.07 2.54
CA GLN A 39 -15.89 -1.88 3.01
C GLN A 39 -16.79 -1.21 1.97
N GLN A 40 -16.22 -0.51 0.99
CA GLN A 40 -16.95 0.03 -0.16
C GLN A 40 -17.07 -0.99 -1.32
N ASP A 41 -16.74 -2.26 -1.06
CA ASP A 41 -16.65 -3.34 -2.06
C ASP A 41 -15.71 -3.03 -3.24
N LEU A 42 -14.65 -2.25 -2.97
CA LEU A 42 -13.60 -1.94 -3.92
C LEU A 42 -12.32 -2.74 -3.63
N VAL A 43 -11.55 -2.98 -4.69
CA VAL A 43 -10.18 -3.51 -4.69
C VAL A 43 -9.26 -2.44 -5.26
N HIS A 44 -8.13 -2.17 -4.61
CA HIS A 44 -7.20 -1.12 -5.00
C HIS A 44 -6.35 -1.47 -6.22
N ARG A 45 -5.87 -2.73 -6.32
CA ARG A 45 -5.15 -3.31 -7.48
C ARG A 45 -3.73 -2.80 -7.75
N ASP A 46 -3.35 -1.66 -7.18
CA ASP A 46 -2.00 -1.08 -7.24
C ASP A 46 -1.54 -0.62 -5.85
N PHE A 47 -1.75 -1.48 -4.87
CA PHE A 47 -1.42 -1.19 -3.49
C PHE A 47 0.07 -1.41 -3.22
N HIS A 48 0.84 -0.34 -2.97
CA HIS A 48 2.25 -0.42 -2.62
C HIS A 48 2.71 0.81 -1.83
N SER A 49 3.92 0.78 -1.27
CA SER A 49 4.49 1.87 -0.45
C SER A 49 4.65 3.23 -1.15
N GLY A 50 4.56 3.27 -2.47
CA GLY A 50 4.58 4.50 -3.25
C GLY A 50 3.21 5.18 -3.35
N ASN A 51 2.14 4.40 -3.21
CA ASN A 51 0.75 4.86 -3.18
C ASN A 51 0.24 5.03 -1.73
N ILE A 52 1.16 5.19 -0.77
CA ILE A 52 0.85 5.54 0.61
C ILE A 52 1.57 6.84 0.90
N LEU A 53 0.84 7.94 1.05
CA LEU A 53 1.39 9.24 1.43
C LEU A 53 1.59 9.31 2.93
N THR A 54 2.65 9.98 3.36
CA THR A 54 2.94 10.22 4.78
C THR A 54 2.86 11.70 5.10
N ARG A 55 2.33 12.05 6.28
CA ARG A 55 2.26 13.43 6.77
C ARG A 55 2.56 13.49 8.28
N LYS A 56 3.31 14.47 8.76
CA LYS A 56 3.46 14.75 10.18
C LYS A 56 2.29 15.60 10.65
N SER A 57 1.67 15.16 11.71
CA SER A 57 0.73 15.96 12.48
C SER A 57 1.46 17.01 13.33
N ASP A 58 0.70 17.94 13.90
CA ASP A 58 1.22 19.02 14.74
C ASP A 58 2.01 18.51 15.96
N ASP A 59 1.66 17.32 16.47
CA ASP A 59 2.34 16.61 17.55
C ASP A 59 3.50 15.72 17.07
N GLN A 60 3.97 15.90 15.83
CA GLN A 60 5.10 15.21 15.19
C GLN A 60 4.85 13.71 14.94
N GLN A 61 3.63 13.20 15.05
CA GLN A 61 3.32 11.83 14.66
C GLN A 61 3.23 11.71 13.14
N ILE A 62 3.78 10.63 12.59
CA ILE A 62 3.63 10.33 11.17
C ILE A 62 2.28 9.64 10.97
N LEU A 63 1.49 10.15 10.02
CA LEU A 63 0.22 9.61 9.58
C LEU A 63 0.37 9.08 8.16
N SER A 64 -0.33 7.99 7.84
CA SER A 64 -0.30 7.35 6.52
C SER A 64 -1.67 7.38 5.85
N TYR A 65 -1.71 7.70 4.55
CA TYR A 65 -2.92 7.80 3.75
C TYR A 65 -2.75 7.06 2.43
N ILE A 66 -3.72 6.21 2.09
CA ILE A 66 -3.74 5.51 0.81
C ILE A 66 -4.18 6.49 -0.28
N THR A 67 -3.47 6.49 -1.41
CA THR A 67 -3.74 7.35 -2.57
C THR A 67 -3.83 6.52 -3.86
N ASP A 68 -4.00 7.21 -4.99
CA ASP A 68 -4.09 6.63 -6.33
C ASP A 68 -5.18 5.56 -6.48
N LEU A 69 -6.42 6.02 -6.31
CA LEU A 69 -7.61 5.18 -6.49
C LEU A 69 -8.01 5.03 -7.98
N GLY A 70 -7.16 5.44 -8.92
CA GLY A 70 -7.48 5.45 -10.36
C GLY A 70 -7.73 4.04 -10.94
N LEU A 71 -7.14 3.02 -10.31
CA LEU A 71 -7.32 1.62 -10.67
C LEU A 71 -8.34 0.89 -9.79
N CYS A 72 -8.94 1.56 -8.79
CA CYS A 72 -9.91 0.94 -7.90
C CYS A 72 -11.13 0.44 -8.67
N LYS A 73 -11.54 -0.79 -8.40
CA LYS A 73 -12.71 -1.42 -9.04
C LYS A 73 -13.54 -2.25 -8.06
N PRO A 74 -14.85 -2.39 -8.30
CA PRO A 74 -15.68 -3.38 -7.64
C PRO A 74 -15.05 -4.78 -7.64
N VAL A 75 -15.23 -5.52 -6.54
CA VAL A 75 -14.79 -6.91 -6.45
C VAL A 75 -15.39 -7.76 -7.56
N GLY A 76 -14.56 -8.52 -8.26
CA GLY A 76 -15.01 -9.48 -9.27
C GLY A 76 -15.50 -8.83 -10.57
N GLU A 77 -15.33 -7.52 -10.75
CA GLU A 77 -15.45 -6.91 -12.08
C GLU A 77 -14.43 -7.57 -13.00
N GLU A 78 -14.90 -8.11 -14.14
CA GLU A 78 -14.01 -8.68 -15.14
C GLU A 78 -13.19 -7.57 -15.78
N ASP A 79 -11.94 -7.47 -15.36
CA ASP A 79 -10.94 -6.74 -16.13
C ASP A 79 -10.39 -7.61 -17.26
N GLY A 80 -9.90 -6.95 -18.31
CA GLY A 80 -9.17 -7.62 -19.37
C GLY A 80 -7.97 -8.42 -18.83
N LYS A 81 -7.26 -9.14 -19.72
CA LYS A 81 -6.09 -9.96 -19.34
C LYS A 81 -4.85 -9.15 -18.92
N GLU A 82 -5.01 -7.87 -18.61
CA GLU A 82 -3.95 -6.95 -18.21
C GLU A 82 -3.66 -7.07 -16.71
N ILE A 83 -2.38 -7.07 -16.38
CA ILE A 83 -1.89 -7.08 -15.01
C ILE A 83 -1.40 -5.67 -14.70
N TYR A 84 -2.06 -5.06 -13.73
CA TYR A 84 -1.69 -3.80 -13.08
C TYR A 84 -1.00 -4.08 -11.74
N GLY A 85 -0.29 -3.09 -11.23
CA GLY A 85 0.45 -3.19 -9.99
C GLY A 85 1.96 -3.20 -10.18
N VAL A 86 2.69 -2.77 -9.15
CA VAL A 86 4.15 -2.92 -9.09
C VAL A 86 4.50 -4.37 -8.73
N LEU A 87 5.22 -5.06 -9.62
CA LEU A 87 5.44 -6.52 -9.57
C LEU A 87 5.71 -7.16 -8.20
N PRO A 88 6.56 -6.60 -7.31
CA PRO A 88 6.82 -7.23 -6.01
C PRO A 88 5.59 -7.29 -5.10
N TYR A 89 4.60 -6.42 -5.33
CA TYR A 89 3.37 -6.32 -4.56
C TYR A 89 2.23 -7.13 -5.19
N VAL A 90 2.36 -7.56 -6.44
CA VAL A 90 1.26 -8.23 -7.15
C VAL A 90 1.08 -9.65 -6.62
N ALA A 91 -0.14 -9.96 -6.19
CA ALA A 91 -0.51 -11.28 -5.68
C ALA A 91 -0.31 -12.40 -6.72
N PRO A 92 0.09 -13.60 -6.30
CA PRO A 92 0.44 -14.68 -7.22
C PRO A 92 -0.75 -15.20 -8.05
N GLU A 93 -1.99 -15.06 -7.57
CA GLU A 93 -3.21 -15.34 -8.32
C GLU A 93 -3.44 -14.33 -9.45
N VAL A 94 -3.15 -13.04 -9.21
CA VAL A 94 -3.24 -11.97 -10.21
C VAL A 94 -2.18 -12.19 -11.30
N LEU A 95 -0.96 -12.59 -10.92
CA LEU A 95 0.08 -12.97 -11.90
C LEU A 95 -0.34 -14.15 -12.79
N ARG A 96 -1.23 -15.02 -12.29
CA ARG A 96 -1.85 -16.11 -13.05
C ARG A 96 -3.10 -15.67 -13.81
N LYS A 97 -3.33 -14.37 -13.94
CA LYS A 97 -4.46 -13.74 -14.66
C LYS A 97 -5.82 -14.15 -14.08
N LYS A 98 -5.88 -14.43 -12.78
CA LYS A 98 -7.15 -14.51 -12.06
C LYS A 98 -7.61 -13.09 -11.70
N PRO A 99 -8.93 -12.88 -11.46
CA PRO A 99 -9.45 -11.58 -11.06
C PRO A 99 -8.79 -11.03 -9.80
N TYR A 100 -8.75 -9.71 -9.71
CA TYR A 100 -8.36 -9.00 -8.49
C TYR A 100 -9.43 -9.20 -7.41
N THR A 101 -8.98 -9.42 -6.18
CA THR A 101 -9.85 -9.61 -5.01
C THR A 101 -9.36 -8.79 -3.83
N LYS A 102 -10.17 -8.69 -2.77
CA LYS A 102 -9.75 -8.07 -1.51
C LYS A 102 -8.51 -8.77 -0.93
N GLU A 103 -8.44 -10.11 -1.07
CA GLU A 103 -7.28 -10.91 -0.65
C GLU A 103 -6.01 -10.58 -1.44
N SER A 104 -6.15 -10.22 -2.72
CA SER A 104 -5.00 -9.79 -3.53
C SER A 104 -4.40 -8.47 -3.02
N ASP A 105 -5.22 -7.53 -2.55
CA ASP A 105 -4.71 -6.33 -1.86
C ASP A 105 -4.09 -6.66 -0.49
N VAL A 106 -4.63 -7.66 0.23
CA VAL A 106 -4.06 -8.12 1.51
C VAL A 106 -2.68 -8.72 1.31
N TYR A 107 -2.45 -9.45 0.20
CA TYR A 107 -1.10 -9.88 -0.18
C TYR A 107 -0.17 -8.68 -0.35
N SER A 108 -0.58 -7.67 -1.12
CA SER A 108 0.19 -6.44 -1.32
C SER A 108 0.49 -5.72 0.00
N PHE A 109 -0.47 -5.70 0.93
CA PHE A 109 -0.27 -5.20 2.29
C PHE A 109 0.78 -5.98 3.06
N GLY A 110 0.84 -7.31 2.91
CA GLY A 110 1.90 -8.13 3.47
C GLY A 110 3.30 -7.72 2.98
N ILE A 111 3.42 -7.33 1.71
CA ILE A 111 4.68 -6.82 1.14
C ILE A 111 5.03 -5.44 1.69
N VAL A 112 4.05 -4.54 1.85
CA VAL A 112 4.25 -3.24 2.54
C VAL A 112 4.69 -3.47 3.99
N ALA A 113 4.09 -4.43 4.69
CA ALA A 113 4.47 -4.77 6.05
C ALA A 113 5.90 -5.29 6.14
N TYR A 114 6.30 -6.15 5.20
CA TYR A 114 7.69 -6.60 5.09
C TYR A 114 8.65 -5.43 4.89
N GLU A 115 8.37 -4.53 3.93
CA GLU A 115 9.23 -3.35 3.65
C GLU A 115 9.37 -2.47 4.89
N LEU A 116 8.24 -2.20 5.57
CA LEU A 116 8.21 -1.31 6.72
C LEU A 116 8.94 -1.91 7.93
N LEU A 117 8.81 -3.21 8.18
CA LEU A 117 9.47 -3.87 9.31
C LEU A 117 10.98 -4.04 9.07
N THR A 118 11.38 -4.38 7.85
CA THR A 118 12.78 -4.67 7.51
C THR A 118 13.57 -3.45 7.04
N ASN A 119 12.89 -2.38 6.62
CA ASN A 119 13.45 -1.27 5.84
C ASN A 119 14.09 -1.72 4.51
N VAL A 120 13.75 -2.91 4.01
CA VAL A 120 14.29 -3.48 2.77
C VAL A 120 13.22 -3.42 1.70
N TYR A 121 13.57 -2.84 0.55
CA TYR A 121 12.70 -2.85 -0.60
C TYR A 121 12.51 -4.29 -1.11
N PRO A 122 11.27 -4.74 -1.40
CA PRO A 122 10.97 -6.14 -1.74
C PRO A 122 11.60 -6.65 -3.05
N TYR A 123 12.34 -5.81 -3.78
CA TYR A 123 13.17 -6.25 -4.90
C TYR A 123 14.40 -5.35 -5.07
N ASN A 124 15.50 -5.68 -4.39
CA ASN A 124 16.81 -5.15 -4.75
C ASN A 124 17.33 -5.95 -5.94
N ASN A 125 17.46 -5.31 -7.10
CA ASN A 125 18.46 -5.74 -8.07
C ASN A 125 19.80 -5.29 -7.48
N ASP A 126 20.53 -6.22 -6.85
CA ASP A 126 21.97 -6.05 -6.69
C ASP A 126 22.66 -5.99 -8.05
#